data_AF-A0AA96HST5-F1
#
_entry.id   AF-A0AA96HST5-F1
#
_cell.length_a   1.000
_cell.length_b   1.000
_cell.length_c   1.000
_cell.angle_alpha   90.00
_cell.angle_beta   90.00
_cell.angle_gamma   90.00
#
_symmetry.space_group_name_H-M   'P 1'
#
loop_
_entity.id
_entity.type
_entity.pdbx_description
1 polymer ?
#
loop_
_entity_poly.entity_id
_entity_poly.type
_entity_poly.pdbx_seq_one_letter_code
_entity_poly.pdbx_strand_id
1 'polypeptide(L)'
;MFDNLEAPDLFIVAAVEVAAVLFVICVFLVYQNRNLRELVSRLKTRMEELVSDLRHARRLVSSNKPAEQESTSPPTSGKAYLALIAEQIEQTRNYHESLNSTQDIILDLSPETPLPRRAAALRYAMLLAEKEAVSGGEDAKTNWEPIKKKYEQIFSFYEDYSTDAETPSGPSEEVDLLNQELTNAKKRINNLEKFKALYFDLEEKWQEAKDNADAHYSDLTEMVSQVENSGEFEQKLNDYHASYQTVSKLIEGGVEPTQTEVIRLDEAAAGEIRHLRAVAADQHKIIEDLQRRLQEAQSEEERTAVVTGLQQELHKQTRFIQEAETCIQLMEDELHNANREIEQLKSKANTLPQLKAELKETRDLKDEYELKMYALKTENTKLNKRLKESNNTSIDMAQLNEMKKQLADMETQYASLEEKYLDLKLQQ
;
A
#
# COMPACT_ATOMS: atom_id res chain seq x y z
N MET A 1 63.67 -31.80 4.87
CA MET A 1 64.01 -31.75 6.31
C MET A 1 62.76 -31.35 7.10
N PHE A 2 61.70 -32.15 6.96
CA PHE A 2 60.48 -32.11 7.77
C PHE A 2 59.95 -33.55 7.75
N ASP A 3 60.67 -34.44 8.43
CA ASP A 3 60.20 -35.79 8.73
C ASP A 3 60.45 -36.03 10.21
N ASN A 4 59.40 -36.50 10.90
CA ASN A 4 59.24 -36.72 12.34
C ASN A 4 58.83 -35.49 13.16
N LEU A 5 57.64 -34.94 12.90
CA LEU A 5 56.77 -34.53 14.01
C LEU A 5 55.79 -35.68 14.27
N GLU A 6 55.88 -36.26 15.46
CA GLU A 6 55.01 -37.34 15.90
C GLU A 6 53.55 -36.85 15.89
N ALA A 7 52.61 -37.68 15.42
CA ALA A 7 51.18 -37.38 15.38
C ALA A 7 50.60 -36.63 16.61
N PRO A 8 51.01 -36.90 17.87
CA PRO A 8 50.58 -36.12 19.04
C PRO A 8 50.88 -34.60 18.95
N ASP A 9 52.00 -34.19 18.35
CA ASP A 9 52.39 -32.78 18.29
C ASP A 9 51.52 -32.00 17.30
N LEU A 10 51.03 -32.64 16.23
CA LEU A 10 50.13 -32.03 15.26
C LEU A 10 48.77 -31.68 15.89
N PHE A 11 48.25 -32.56 16.76
CA PHE A 11 46.99 -32.31 17.47
C PHE A 11 47.11 -31.16 18.47
N ILE A 12 48.27 -31.02 19.13
CA ILE A 12 48.52 -29.91 20.06
C ILE A 12 48.59 -28.59 19.29
N VAL A 13 49.30 -28.55 18.15
CA VAL A 13 49.36 -27.33 17.31
C VAL A 13 47.99 -26.94 16.79
N ALA A 14 47.19 -27.89 16.30
CA ALA A 14 45.83 -27.63 15.83
C ALA A 14 44.90 -27.14 16.97
N ALA A 15 45.01 -27.72 18.17
CA ALA A 15 44.23 -27.29 19.33
C ALA A 15 44.59 -25.86 19.77
N VAL A 16 45.88 -25.50 19.73
CA VAL A 16 46.36 -24.15 20.03
C VAL A 16 45.85 -23.15 19.00
N GLU A 17 45.85 -23.51 17.72
CA GLU A 17 45.33 -22.64 16.64
C GLU A 17 43.82 -22.39 16.79
N VAL A 18 43.03 -23.43 17.06
CA VAL A 18 41.58 -23.29 17.30
C VAL A 18 41.30 -22.45 18.56
N ALA A 19 42.07 -22.66 19.63
CA ALA A 19 41.95 -21.85 20.85
C ALA A 19 42.27 -20.37 20.59
N ALA A 20 43.29 -20.08 19.77
CA ALA A 20 43.63 -18.71 19.39
C ALA A 20 42.51 -18.04 18.58
N VAL A 21 41.90 -18.76 17.62
CA VAL A 21 40.76 -18.23 16.84
C VAL A 21 39.56 -17.97 17.73
N LEU A 22 39.22 -18.89 18.63
CA LEU A 22 38.12 -18.70 19.60
C LEU A 22 38.38 -17.50 20.52
N PHE A 23 39.62 -17.30 20.95
CA PHE A 23 39.98 -16.14 21.77
C PHE A 23 39.78 -14.82 21.02
N VAL A 24 40.18 -14.75 19.75
CA VAL A 24 39.95 -13.56 18.90
C VAL A 24 38.46 -13.29 18.73
N ILE A 25 37.63 -14.32 18.51
CA ILE A 25 36.18 -14.19 18.40
C ILE A 25 35.58 -13.67 19.72
N CYS A 26 36.01 -14.21 20.87
CA CYS A 26 35.55 -13.75 22.17
C CYS A 26 35.90 -12.27 22.41
N VAL A 27 37.12 -11.84 22.08
CA VAL A 27 37.52 -10.43 22.18
C VAL A 27 36.68 -9.54 21.27
N PHE A 28 36.41 -9.99 20.04
CA PHE A 28 35.56 -9.26 19.10
C PHE A 28 34.10 -9.12 19.59
N LEU A 29 33.52 -10.19 20.13
CA LEU A 29 32.18 -10.17 20.71
C LEU A 29 32.10 -9.23 21.91
N VAL A 30 33.10 -9.22 22.79
CA VAL A 30 33.17 -8.27 23.91
C VAL A 30 33.25 -6.82 23.41
N TYR A 31 34.02 -6.57 22.36
CA TYR A 31 34.12 -5.24 21.74
C TYR A 31 32.78 -4.79 21.15
N GLN A 32 32.11 -5.65 20.38
CA GLN A 32 30.77 -5.35 19.83
C GLN A 32 29.73 -5.12 20.94
N ASN A 33 29.77 -5.90 22.01
CA ASN A 33 28.85 -5.74 23.13
C ASN A 33 29.05 -4.39 23.85
N ARG A 34 30.30 -3.90 23.94
CA ARG A 34 30.58 -2.55 24.45
C ARG A 34 30.04 -1.46 23.54
N ASN A 35 30.22 -1.57 22.22
CA ASN A 35 29.67 -0.61 21.26
C ASN A 35 28.13 -0.60 21.28
N LEU A 36 27.49 -1.76 21.39
CA LEU A 36 26.04 -1.85 21.52
C LEU A 36 25.54 -1.18 22.81
N ARG A 37 26.23 -1.37 23.94
CA ARG A 37 25.89 -0.66 25.19
C ARG A 37 26.04 0.86 25.06
N GLU A 38 27.03 1.33 24.30
CA GLU A 38 27.20 2.77 24.04
C GLU A 38 26.10 3.33 23.12
N LEU A 39 25.67 2.57 22.10
CA LEU A 39 24.54 2.97 21.27
C LEU A 39 23.23 3.01 22.06
N VAL A 40 23.01 2.02 22.94
CA VAL A 40 21.83 1.96 23.82
C VAL A 40 21.83 3.13 24.81
N SER A 41 22.99 3.50 25.37
CA SER A 41 23.06 4.67 26.28
C SER A 41 22.81 5.98 25.54
N ARG A 42 23.29 6.13 24.31
CA ARG A 42 22.99 7.29 23.45
C ARG A 42 21.50 7.37 23.10
N LEU A 43 20.88 6.24 22.73
CA LEU A 43 19.43 6.16 22.46
C LEU A 43 18.60 6.51 23.70
N LYS A 44 18.99 5.99 24.87
CA LYS A 44 18.33 6.32 26.14
C LYS A 44 18.44 7.81 26.47
N THR A 45 19.62 8.40 26.25
CA THR A 45 19.84 9.84 26.47
C THR A 45 18.96 10.68 25.53
N ARG A 46 18.87 10.31 24.24
CA ARG A 46 17.99 10.98 23.27
C ARG A 46 16.51 10.84 23.61
N MET A 47 16.09 9.68 24.12
CA MET A 47 14.71 9.46 24.55
C MET A 47 14.39 10.30 25.80
N GLU A 48 15.31 10.39 26.77
CA GLU A 48 15.16 11.26 27.93
C GLU A 48 15.11 12.74 27.53
N GLU A 49 15.94 13.16 26.57
CA GLU A 49 15.93 14.51 25.98
C GLU A 49 14.57 14.82 25.34
N LEU A 50 14.05 13.95 24.45
CA LEU A 50 12.75 14.11 23.80
C LEU A 50 11.58 14.10 24.79
N VAL A 51 11.63 13.26 25.84
CA VAL A 51 10.61 13.26 26.91
C VAL A 51 10.68 14.54 27.73
N SER A 52 11.88 15.08 27.96
CA SER A 52 12.06 16.36 28.66
C SER A 52 11.54 17.52 27.81
N ASP A 53 11.80 17.53 26.50
CA ASP A 53 11.31 18.53 25.55
C ASP A 53 9.79 18.49 25.44
N LEU A 54 9.18 17.30 25.38
CA LEU A 54 7.72 17.15 25.42
C LEU A 54 7.11 17.64 26.74
N ARG A 55 7.78 17.41 27.88
CA ARG A 55 7.33 17.96 29.17
C ARG A 55 7.47 19.49 29.20
N HIS A 56 8.52 20.05 28.61
CA HIS A 56 8.69 21.50 28.50
C HIS A 56 7.65 22.11 27.55
N ALA A 57 7.39 21.51 26.39
CA ALA A 57 6.34 21.92 25.47
C ALA A 57 4.95 21.85 26.13
N ARG A 58 4.65 20.78 26.87
CA ARG A 58 3.38 20.65 27.61
C ARG A 58 3.24 21.68 28.72
N ARG A 59 4.33 22.05 29.39
CA ARG A 59 4.33 23.11 30.41
C ARG A 59 4.13 24.50 29.80
N LEU A 60 4.74 24.79 28.65
CA LEU A 60 4.53 26.03 27.91
C LEU A 60 3.08 26.16 27.41
N VAL A 61 2.48 25.06 26.94
CA VAL A 61 1.06 24.99 26.56
C VAL A 61 0.15 25.17 27.78
N SER A 62 0.55 24.63 28.95
CA SER A 62 -0.24 24.76 30.18
C SER A 62 -0.05 26.12 30.89
N SER A 63 1.04 26.86 30.63
CA SER A 63 1.30 28.17 31.23
C SER A 63 0.70 29.34 30.42
N ASN A 64 0.31 29.12 29.17
CA ASN A 64 -0.37 30.13 28.33
C ASN A 64 -1.91 30.07 28.41
N LYS A 65 -2.48 29.35 29.38
CA LYS A 65 -3.93 29.34 29.62
C LYS A 65 -4.29 30.47 30.61
N PRO A 66 -5.04 31.52 30.21
CA PRO A 66 -5.49 32.55 31.15
C PRO A 66 -6.43 31.92 32.18
N ALA A 67 -6.25 32.30 33.43
CA ALA A 67 -7.13 31.94 34.53
C ALA A 67 -8.41 32.79 34.48
N GLU A 68 -9.47 32.27 33.87
CA GLU A 68 -10.87 32.66 34.11
C GLU A 68 -11.69 31.37 34.18
N GLN A 69 -12.02 30.92 35.39
CA GLN A 69 -13.22 31.23 36.16
C GLN A 69 -14.40 30.31 35.79
N GLU A 70 -14.88 29.63 36.81
CA GLU A 70 -15.97 28.65 36.78
C GLU A 70 -17.22 29.20 36.09
N SER A 71 -17.64 28.56 35.00
CA SER A 71 -19.06 28.46 34.66
C SER A 71 -19.29 27.27 33.73
N THR A 72 -20.33 26.53 34.05
CA THR A 72 -20.86 25.35 33.38
C THR A 72 -21.30 25.64 31.94
N SER A 73 -20.55 25.18 30.94
CA SER A 73 -21.04 24.64 29.65
C SER A 73 -19.87 24.28 28.71
N PRO A 74 -19.98 23.21 27.90
CA PRO A 74 -18.91 22.80 26.99
C PRO A 74 -18.73 23.80 25.84
N PRO A 75 -17.50 24.21 25.48
CA PRO A 75 -17.27 25.16 24.40
C PRO A 75 -17.51 24.50 23.04
N THR A 76 -18.18 25.25 22.17
CA THR A 76 -18.45 24.94 20.77
C THR A 76 -17.14 24.74 19.98
N SER A 77 -16.81 23.48 19.70
CA SER A 77 -15.58 23.04 19.01
C SER A 77 -15.38 23.62 17.59
N GLY A 78 -16.44 24.06 16.92
CA GLY A 78 -16.38 24.56 15.54
C GLY A 78 -15.58 25.86 15.36
N LYS A 79 -15.57 26.76 16.35
CA LYS A 79 -14.86 28.06 16.24
C LYS A 79 -13.34 27.90 16.33
N ALA A 80 -12.85 26.95 17.13
CA ALA A 80 -11.43 26.63 17.22
C ALA A 80 -10.93 25.97 15.93
N TYR A 81 -11.75 25.13 15.31
CA TYR A 81 -11.40 24.46 14.05
C TYR A 81 -11.28 25.43 12.87
N LEU A 82 -12.21 26.38 12.75
CA LEU A 82 -12.15 27.42 11.70
C LEU A 82 -10.89 28.28 11.80
N ALA A 83 -10.44 28.59 13.03
CA ALA A 83 -9.19 29.32 13.24
C ALA A 83 -7.96 28.51 12.77
N LEU A 84 -7.94 27.20 13.05
CA LEU A 84 -6.87 26.30 12.57
C LEU A 84 -6.85 26.18 11.05
N ILE A 85 -8.01 26.08 10.39
CA ILE A 85 -8.09 26.05 8.92
C ILE A 85 -7.56 27.37 8.34
N ALA A 86 -7.95 28.52 8.91
CA ALA A 86 -7.47 29.81 8.44
C ALA A 86 -5.93 29.93 8.56
N GLU A 87 -5.35 29.46 9.66
CA GLU A 87 -3.90 29.42 9.84
C GLU A 87 -3.23 28.50 8.81
N GLN A 88 -3.79 27.31 8.56
CA GLN A 88 -3.25 26.37 7.57
C GLN A 88 -3.34 26.90 6.13
N ILE A 89 -4.38 27.67 5.80
CA ILE A 89 -4.51 28.35 4.50
C ILE A 89 -3.39 29.36 4.32
N GLU A 90 -3.11 30.18 5.34
CA GLU A 90 -2.03 31.18 5.31
C GLU A 90 -0.65 30.54 5.22
N GLN A 91 -0.40 29.49 6.02
CA GLN A 91 0.86 28.71 5.93
C GLN A 91 1.07 28.11 4.54
N THR A 92 0.01 27.57 3.92
CA THR A 92 0.09 26.98 2.58
C THR A 92 0.35 28.05 1.51
N ARG A 93 -0.24 29.24 1.65
CA ARG A 93 0.04 30.39 0.78
C ARG A 93 1.49 30.86 0.89
N ASN A 94 1.98 31.06 2.11
CA ASN A 94 3.36 31.49 2.35
C ASN A 94 4.38 30.46 1.82
N TYR A 95 4.07 29.17 1.96
CA TYR A 95 4.89 28.11 1.37
C TYR A 95 4.91 28.17 -0.16
N HIS A 96 3.77 28.41 -0.81
CA HIS A 96 3.70 28.58 -2.26
C HIS A 96 4.49 29.79 -2.76
N GLU A 97 4.40 30.93 -2.05
CA GLU A 97 5.18 32.14 -2.35
C GLU A 97 6.70 31.87 -2.22
N SER A 98 7.12 31.07 -1.24
CA SER A 98 8.52 30.68 -1.07
C SER A 98 9.09 29.84 -2.23
N LEU A 99 8.22 29.26 -3.07
CA LEU A 99 8.60 28.45 -4.23
C LEU A 99 8.80 29.29 -5.51
N ASN A 100 8.91 30.62 -5.40
CA ASN A 100 9.06 31.56 -6.52
C ASN A 100 7.88 31.51 -7.51
N SER A 101 6.65 31.45 -7.01
CA SER A 101 5.48 31.57 -7.90
C SER A 101 5.34 33.01 -8.39
N THR A 102 5.10 33.16 -9.69
CA THR A 102 4.80 34.46 -10.32
C THR A 102 3.30 34.68 -10.49
N GLN A 103 2.49 33.68 -10.13
CA GLN A 103 1.05 33.62 -10.32
C GLN A 103 0.37 33.24 -9.01
N ASP A 104 -0.91 33.57 -8.90
CA ASP A 104 -1.72 33.23 -7.73
C ASP A 104 -1.82 31.71 -7.54
N ILE A 105 -1.85 31.26 -6.29
CA ILE A 105 -1.89 29.83 -5.89
C ILE A 105 -3.08 29.07 -6.49
N ILE A 106 -4.16 29.79 -6.82
CA ILE A 106 -5.37 29.21 -7.44
C ILE A 106 -5.12 28.80 -8.90
N LEU A 107 -4.21 29.49 -9.60
CA LEU A 107 -3.92 29.27 -11.02
C LEU A 107 -2.86 28.18 -11.25
N ASP A 108 -2.12 27.81 -10.21
CA ASP A 108 -1.02 26.84 -10.26
C ASP A 108 -1.48 25.36 -10.17
N LEU A 109 -2.72 25.07 -10.56
CA LEU A 109 -3.26 23.69 -10.59
C LEU A 109 -2.90 22.93 -11.88
N SER A 110 -2.40 23.64 -12.90
CA SER A 110 -2.11 23.10 -14.24
C SER A 110 -0.94 22.10 -14.22
N PRO A 111 -0.93 21.11 -15.14
CA PRO A 111 0.11 20.07 -15.17
C PRO A 111 1.50 20.60 -15.54
N GLU A 112 1.57 21.75 -16.22
CA GLU A 112 2.81 22.44 -16.62
C GLU A 112 3.55 23.09 -15.43
N THR A 113 2.87 23.26 -14.29
CA THR A 113 3.51 23.83 -13.10
C THR A 113 4.36 22.79 -12.37
N PRO A 114 5.50 23.21 -11.77
CA PRO A 114 6.37 22.30 -11.05
C PRO A 114 5.63 21.67 -9.87
N LEU A 115 5.83 20.35 -9.69
CA LEU A 115 5.11 19.51 -8.71
C LEU A 115 4.97 20.13 -7.30
N PRO A 116 6.01 20.77 -6.71
CA PRO A 116 5.87 21.38 -5.38
C PRO A 116 4.85 22.52 -5.34
N ARG A 117 4.72 23.31 -6.41
CA ARG A 117 3.74 24.41 -6.50
C ARG A 117 2.34 23.88 -6.70
N ARG A 118 2.19 22.88 -7.57
CA ARG A 118 0.91 22.19 -7.80
C ARG A 118 0.37 21.52 -6.53
N ALA A 119 1.25 20.92 -5.74
CA ALA A 119 0.88 20.31 -4.46
C ALA A 119 0.41 21.36 -3.44
N ALA A 120 1.08 22.53 -3.39
CA ALA A 120 0.66 23.64 -2.53
C ALA A 120 -0.69 24.23 -2.99
N ALA A 121 -0.87 24.40 -4.31
CA ALA A 121 -2.12 24.85 -4.93
C ALA A 121 -3.31 23.91 -4.63
N LEU A 122 -3.10 22.60 -4.76
CA LEU A 122 -4.11 21.59 -4.48
C LEU A 122 -4.48 21.55 -2.99
N ARG A 123 -3.49 21.60 -2.10
CA ARG A 123 -3.73 21.69 -0.65
C ARG A 123 -4.53 22.95 -0.30
N TYR A 124 -4.19 24.08 -0.92
CA TYR A 124 -4.91 25.34 -0.73
C TYR A 124 -6.37 25.25 -1.18
N ALA A 125 -6.63 24.65 -2.35
CA ALA A 125 -8.00 24.44 -2.86
C ALA A 125 -8.83 23.54 -1.94
N MET A 126 -8.23 22.48 -1.40
CA MET A 126 -8.87 21.57 -0.44
C MET A 126 -9.21 22.26 0.88
N LEU A 127 -8.27 23.03 1.46
CA LEU A 127 -8.51 23.76 2.70
C LEU A 127 -9.57 24.86 2.53
N LEU A 128 -9.66 25.47 1.34
CA LEU A 128 -10.70 26.45 1.02
C LEU A 128 -12.09 25.79 0.94
N ALA A 129 -12.19 24.63 0.29
CA ALA A 129 -13.44 23.86 0.23
C ALA A 129 -13.91 23.43 1.63
N GLU A 130 -12.97 23.03 2.49
CA GLU A 130 -13.24 22.68 3.87
C GLU A 130 -13.71 23.90 4.70
N LYS A 131 -13.05 25.06 4.52
CA LYS A 131 -13.50 26.32 5.15
C LYS A 131 -14.93 26.69 4.75
N GLU A 132 -15.28 26.55 3.47
CA GLU A 132 -16.62 26.84 2.95
C GLU A 132 -17.67 25.89 3.55
N ALA A 133 -17.37 24.60 3.70
CA ALA A 133 -18.28 23.62 4.28
C ALA A 133 -18.54 23.80 5.78
N VAL A 134 -17.56 24.29 6.53
CA VAL A 134 -17.71 24.56 7.96
C VAL A 134 -18.36 25.93 8.21
N SER A 135 -18.21 26.88 7.28
CA SER A 135 -18.80 28.23 7.42
C SER A 135 -20.29 28.32 7.00
N GLY A 136 -20.81 27.32 6.29
CA GLY A 136 -22.15 27.35 5.68
C GLY A 136 -23.31 26.80 6.52
N GLY A 137 -23.08 26.31 7.75
CA GLY A 137 -24.13 25.74 8.60
C GLY A 137 -24.44 26.61 9.83
N GLU A 138 -25.68 27.10 9.95
CA GLU A 138 -26.18 27.73 11.19
C GLU A 138 -26.28 26.73 12.35
N ASP A 139 -26.48 25.45 12.04
CA ASP A 139 -26.29 24.34 12.95
C ASP A 139 -24.88 23.77 12.74
N ALA A 140 -24.18 23.37 13.79
CA ALA A 140 -22.80 22.84 13.77
C ALA A 140 -22.58 21.51 12.99
N LYS A 141 -23.36 21.27 11.92
CA LYS A 141 -23.27 20.18 10.97
C LYS A 141 -22.56 20.66 9.71
N THR A 142 -21.41 20.06 9.42
CA THR A 142 -20.64 20.29 8.20
C THR A 142 -21.49 20.04 6.96
N ASN A 143 -21.54 21.00 6.04
CA ASN A 143 -22.24 20.85 4.77
C ASN A 143 -21.32 20.14 3.76
N TRP A 144 -21.63 18.89 3.42
CA TRP A 144 -20.82 18.06 2.53
C TRP A 144 -20.98 18.40 1.04
N GLU A 145 -22.08 19.07 0.67
CA GLU A 145 -22.39 19.43 -0.71
C GLU A 145 -21.37 20.41 -1.35
N PRO A 146 -20.97 21.52 -0.70
CA PRO A 146 -19.95 22.41 -1.25
C PRO A 146 -18.58 21.73 -1.38
N ILE A 147 -18.22 20.87 -0.44
CA ILE A 147 -17.00 20.05 -0.52
C ILE A 147 -17.05 19.17 -1.78
N LYS A 148 -18.12 18.41 -1.96
CA LYS A 148 -18.30 17.50 -3.10
C LYS A 148 -18.17 18.25 -4.43
N LYS A 149 -18.85 19.39 -4.56
CA LYS A 149 -18.81 20.21 -5.78
C LYS A 149 -17.40 20.74 -6.10
N LYS A 150 -16.63 21.14 -5.07
CA LYS A 150 -15.24 21.62 -5.25
C LYS A 150 -14.30 20.47 -5.62
N TYR A 151 -14.46 19.29 -5.03
CA TYR A 151 -13.70 18.12 -5.44
C TYR A 151 -14.02 17.70 -6.87
N GLU A 152 -15.30 17.66 -7.25
CA GLU A 152 -15.72 17.38 -8.63
C GLU A 152 -15.08 18.38 -9.62
N GLN A 153 -15.05 19.67 -9.28
CA GLN A 153 -14.38 20.68 -10.11
C GLN A 153 -12.87 20.47 -10.23
N ILE A 154 -12.20 20.07 -9.15
CA ILE A 154 -10.76 19.76 -9.17
C ILE A 154 -10.51 18.53 -10.05
N PHE A 155 -11.32 17.48 -9.93
CA PHE A 155 -11.17 16.26 -10.72
C PHE A 155 -11.51 16.46 -12.20
N SER A 156 -12.58 17.21 -12.53
CA SER A 156 -12.94 17.51 -13.92
C SER A 156 -11.85 18.32 -14.62
N PHE A 157 -11.17 19.23 -13.90
CA PHE A 157 -10.02 19.95 -14.44
C PHE A 157 -8.90 18.99 -14.86
N TYR A 158 -8.62 17.94 -14.08
CA TYR A 158 -7.62 16.93 -14.45
C TYR A 158 -8.08 15.99 -15.57
N GLU A 159 -9.39 15.74 -15.71
CA GLU A 159 -9.96 15.01 -16.86
C GLU A 159 -9.68 15.74 -18.18
N ASP A 160 -9.79 17.08 -18.20
CA ASP A 160 -9.49 17.90 -19.38
C ASP A 160 -7.99 17.90 -19.78
N TYR A 161 -7.07 17.59 -18.86
CA TYR A 161 -5.62 17.45 -19.18
C TYR A 161 -5.20 16.01 -19.46
N SER A 162 -6.02 15.02 -19.15
CA SER A 162 -5.70 13.60 -19.40
C SER A 162 -6.10 13.13 -20.79
N THR A 163 -6.79 13.97 -21.56
CA THR A 163 -7.17 13.72 -22.97
C THR A 163 -6.12 14.16 -23.99
N ASP A 164 -5.20 15.06 -23.63
CA ASP A 164 -4.19 15.63 -24.58
C ASP A 164 -2.77 15.07 -24.43
N ALA A 165 -2.54 14.10 -23.52
CA ALA A 165 -1.32 13.32 -23.54
C ALA A 165 -1.39 12.29 -24.69
N GLU A 166 -0.87 12.69 -25.87
CA GLU A 166 -0.57 11.88 -27.06
C GLU A 166 -0.94 10.40 -26.91
N THR A 167 -2.19 10.08 -27.26
CA THR A 167 -2.61 8.70 -27.45
C THR A 167 -1.81 8.17 -28.65
N PRO A 168 -0.93 7.16 -28.49
CA PRO A 168 -0.40 6.46 -29.64
C PRO A 168 -1.58 5.70 -30.22
N SER A 169 -2.06 6.17 -31.37
CA SER A 169 -3.04 5.50 -32.21
C SER A 169 -2.63 4.03 -32.41
N GLY A 170 -3.30 3.13 -31.70
CA GLY A 170 -3.20 1.70 -31.85
C GLY A 170 -4.38 1.04 -31.15
N PRO A 171 -5.09 0.10 -31.79
CA PRO A 171 -6.19 -0.62 -31.16
C PRO A 171 -5.55 -1.58 -30.14
N SER A 172 -5.38 -1.13 -28.91
CA SER A 172 -4.85 -2.00 -27.87
C SER A 172 -6.01 -2.85 -27.37
N GLU A 173 -6.02 -4.13 -27.75
CA GLU A 173 -6.90 -5.17 -27.23
C GLU A 173 -7.00 -5.12 -25.69
N GLU A 174 -5.98 -4.59 -25.02
CA GLU A 174 -5.95 -4.36 -23.58
C GLU A 174 -6.98 -3.33 -23.08
N VAL A 175 -7.23 -2.25 -23.83
CA VAL A 175 -8.26 -1.25 -23.48
C VAL A 175 -9.66 -1.81 -23.68
N ASP A 176 -9.86 -2.62 -24.71
CA ASP A 176 -11.12 -3.33 -24.94
C ASP A 176 -11.37 -4.41 -23.87
N LEU A 177 -10.32 -5.12 -23.44
CA LEU A 177 -10.38 -6.07 -22.33
C LEU A 177 -10.69 -5.37 -21.00
N LEU A 178 -10.03 -4.25 -20.69
CA LEU A 178 -10.31 -3.44 -19.50
C LEU A 178 -11.75 -2.89 -19.50
N ASN A 179 -12.24 -2.43 -20.65
CA ASN A 179 -13.63 -1.99 -20.80
C ASN A 179 -14.62 -3.17 -20.64
N GLN A 180 -14.29 -4.35 -21.15
CA GLN A 180 -15.08 -5.55 -20.96
C GLN A 180 -15.11 -6.01 -19.49
N GLU A 181 -13.99 -5.95 -18.79
CA GLU A 181 -13.92 -6.22 -17.34
C GLU A 181 -14.73 -5.20 -16.53
N LEU A 182 -14.65 -3.92 -16.89
CA LEU A 182 -15.41 -2.85 -16.24
C LEU A 182 -16.93 -3.04 -16.44
N THR A 183 -17.37 -3.41 -17.64
CA THR A 183 -18.79 -3.74 -17.88
C THR A 183 -19.23 -5.00 -17.13
N ASN A 184 -18.38 -6.01 -17.03
CA ASN A 184 -18.65 -7.21 -16.23
C ASN A 184 -18.72 -6.90 -14.73
N ALA A 185 -17.82 -6.06 -14.22
CA ALA A 185 -17.85 -5.58 -12.83
C ALA A 185 -19.11 -4.77 -12.55
N LYS A 186 -19.51 -3.85 -13.45
CA LYS A 186 -20.77 -3.11 -13.36
C LYS A 186 -22.00 -4.03 -13.33
N LYS A 187 -22.03 -5.08 -14.15
CA LYS A 187 -23.10 -6.09 -14.11
C LYS A 187 -23.13 -6.86 -12.79
N ARG A 188 -21.97 -7.23 -12.24
CA ARG A 188 -21.86 -7.88 -10.91
C ARG A 188 -22.37 -6.95 -9.82
N ILE A 189 -21.97 -5.69 -9.83
CA ILE A 189 -22.44 -4.68 -8.87
C ILE A 189 -23.97 -4.53 -8.96
N ASN A 190 -24.53 -4.39 -10.15
CA ASN A 190 -25.99 -4.28 -10.32
C ASN A 190 -26.73 -5.53 -9.81
N ASN A 191 -26.18 -6.72 -10.02
CA ASN A 191 -26.75 -7.95 -9.47
C ASN A 191 -26.65 -7.99 -7.95
N LEU A 192 -25.51 -7.60 -7.37
CA LEU A 192 -25.34 -7.52 -5.91
C LEU A 192 -26.27 -6.49 -5.28
N GLU A 193 -26.53 -5.36 -5.96
CA GLU A 193 -27.52 -4.37 -5.52
C GLU A 193 -28.95 -4.93 -5.55
N LYS A 194 -29.31 -5.71 -6.56
CA LYS A 194 -30.60 -6.42 -6.61
C LYS A 194 -30.71 -7.46 -5.50
N PHE A 195 -29.65 -8.24 -5.24
CA PHE A 195 -29.64 -9.18 -4.12
C PHE A 195 -29.76 -8.44 -2.80
N LYS A 196 -29.03 -7.34 -2.61
CA LYS A 196 -29.13 -6.49 -1.40
C LYS A 196 -30.55 -5.97 -1.19
N ALA A 197 -31.20 -5.48 -2.23
CA ALA A 197 -32.60 -5.04 -2.15
C ALA A 197 -33.54 -6.21 -1.78
N LEU A 198 -33.32 -7.39 -2.35
CA LEU A 198 -34.10 -8.59 -2.07
C LEU A 198 -33.86 -9.12 -0.65
N TYR A 199 -32.64 -9.02 -0.13
CA TYR A 199 -32.32 -9.33 1.25
C TYR A 199 -33.01 -8.38 2.21
N PHE A 200 -33.05 -7.07 1.93
CA PHE A 200 -33.78 -6.13 2.77
C PHE A 200 -35.29 -6.38 2.76
N ASP A 201 -35.89 -6.66 1.60
CA ASP A 201 -37.32 -7.03 1.51
C ASP A 201 -37.62 -8.36 2.25
N LEU A 202 -36.68 -9.30 2.22
CA LEU A 202 -36.81 -10.57 2.94
C LEU A 202 -36.64 -10.38 4.45
N GLU A 203 -35.72 -9.52 4.89
CA GLU A 203 -35.53 -9.16 6.29
C GLU A 203 -36.74 -8.41 6.86
N GLU A 204 -37.30 -7.48 6.07
CA GLU A 204 -38.52 -6.75 6.43
C GLU A 204 -39.70 -7.72 6.61
N LYS A 205 -39.91 -8.63 5.64
CA LYS A 205 -40.96 -9.67 5.74
C LYS A 205 -40.72 -10.66 6.86
N TRP A 206 -39.46 -10.99 7.13
CA TRP A 206 -39.08 -11.86 8.24
C TRP A 206 -39.41 -11.22 9.58
N GLN A 207 -39.06 -9.94 9.75
CA GLN A 207 -39.37 -9.18 10.94
C GLN A 207 -40.89 -9.01 11.13
N GLU A 208 -41.63 -8.70 10.05
CA GLU A 208 -43.09 -8.62 10.09
C GLU A 208 -43.73 -9.98 10.47
N ALA A 209 -43.22 -11.09 9.92
CA ALA A 209 -43.70 -12.42 10.28
C ALA A 209 -43.40 -12.78 11.75
N LYS A 210 -42.24 -12.34 12.27
CA LYS A 210 -41.85 -12.52 13.67
C LYS A 210 -42.73 -11.71 14.62
N ASP A 211 -42.95 -10.43 14.31
CA ASP A 211 -43.81 -9.56 15.10
C ASP A 211 -45.26 -10.09 15.13
N ASN A 212 -45.78 -10.59 14.00
CA ASN A 212 -47.09 -11.25 13.93
C ASN A 212 -47.14 -12.57 14.72
N ALA A 213 -46.07 -13.37 14.69
CA ALA A 213 -45.99 -14.61 15.47
C ALA A 213 -45.98 -14.33 16.98
N ASP A 214 -45.25 -13.30 17.42
CA ASP A 214 -45.19 -12.86 18.81
C ASP A 214 -46.55 -12.30 19.27
N ALA A 215 -47.25 -11.54 18.42
CA ALA A 215 -48.60 -11.06 18.68
C ALA A 215 -49.60 -12.23 18.84
N HIS A 216 -49.60 -13.19 17.91
CA HIS A 216 -50.46 -14.37 18.01
C HIS A 216 -50.14 -15.25 19.21
N TYR A 217 -48.88 -15.33 19.63
CA TYR A 217 -48.49 -16.02 20.85
C TYR A 217 -49.02 -15.30 22.10
N SER A 218 -48.97 -13.96 22.13
CA SER A 218 -49.59 -13.18 23.20
C SER A 218 -51.11 -13.41 23.27
N ASP A 219 -51.80 -13.35 22.13
CA ASP A 219 -53.26 -13.59 22.03
C ASP A 219 -53.63 -15.01 22.49
N LEU A 220 -52.84 -16.01 22.11
CA LEU A 220 -53.04 -17.40 22.52
C LEU A 220 -52.77 -17.60 24.01
N THR A 221 -51.76 -16.92 24.56
CA THR A 221 -51.47 -16.95 26.00
C THR A 221 -52.61 -16.34 26.80
N GLU A 222 -53.19 -15.23 26.33
CA GLU A 222 -54.37 -14.61 26.92
C GLU A 222 -55.61 -15.52 26.83
N MET A 223 -55.86 -16.17 25.69
CA MET A 223 -56.97 -17.12 25.54
C MET A 223 -56.79 -18.38 26.40
N VAL A 224 -55.57 -18.91 26.54
CA VAL A 224 -55.28 -20.09 27.37
C VAL A 224 -55.55 -19.81 28.86
N SER A 225 -55.38 -18.57 29.31
CA SER A 225 -55.72 -18.17 30.69
C SER A 225 -57.22 -18.29 31.02
N GLN A 226 -58.08 -18.37 29.99
CA GLN A 226 -59.53 -18.46 30.12
C GLN A 226 -60.08 -19.90 30.02
N VAL A 227 -59.22 -20.91 29.79
CA VAL A 227 -59.63 -22.31 29.56
C VAL A 227 -59.33 -23.19 30.78
N GLU A 228 -60.24 -24.09 31.14
CA GLU A 228 -59.99 -25.13 32.17
C GLU A 228 -58.98 -26.16 31.61
N ASN A 229 -57.87 -26.40 32.34
CA ASN A 229 -56.57 -26.96 31.90
C ASN A 229 -55.56 -25.96 31.29
N SER A 230 -55.61 -24.70 31.70
CA SER A 230 -54.65 -23.65 31.31
C SER A 230 -53.18 -24.07 31.48
N GLY A 231 -52.82 -24.74 32.58
CA GLY A 231 -51.41 -25.06 32.88
C GLY A 231 -50.71 -26.00 31.89
N GLU A 232 -51.38 -27.07 31.43
CA GLU A 232 -50.78 -27.99 30.43
C GLU A 232 -50.71 -27.35 29.03
N PHE A 233 -51.70 -26.52 28.69
CA PHE A 233 -51.73 -25.80 27.42
C PHE A 233 -50.69 -24.69 27.36
N GLU A 234 -50.54 -23.92 28.45
CA GLU A 234 -49.54 -22.85 28.57
C GLU A 234 -48.13 -23.43 28.50
N GLN A 235 -47.89 -24.60 29.12
CA GLN A 235 -46.62 -25.31 29.00
C GLN A 235 -46.33 -25.72 27.54
N LYS A 236 -47.31 -26.29 26.82
CA LYS A 236 -47.14 -26.68 25.41
C LYS A 236 -46.99 -25.47 24.46
N LEU A 237 -47.64 -24.36 24.77
CA LEU A 237 -47.52 -23.11 24.01
C LEU A 237 -46.11 -22.50 24.20
N ASN A 238 -45.60 -22.52 25.44
CA ASN A 238 -44.24 -22.07 25.76
C ASN A 238 -43.18 -22.94 25.09
N ASP A 239 -43.36 -24.26 25.09
CA ASP A 239 -42.47 -25.19 24.38
C ASP A 239 -42.44 -24.91 22.86
N TYR A 240 -43.59 -24.62 22.26
CA TYR A 240 -43.68 -24.26 20.84
C TYR A 240 -42.99 -22.93 20.55
N HIS A 241 -43.22 -21.89 21.36
CA HIS A 241 -42.58 -20.59 21.20
C HIS A 241 -41.05 -20.68 21.36
N ALA A 242 -40.56 -21.47 22.33
CA ALA A 242 -39.13 -21.74 22.49
C ALA A 242 -38.53 -22.42 21.25
N SER A 243 -39.26 -23.34 20.61
CA SER A 243 -38.81 -23.99 19.37
C SER A 243 -38.74 -23.00 18.20
N TYR A 244 -39.70 -22.07 18.10
CA TYR A 244 -39.72 -21.03 17.07
C TYR A 244 -38.60 -20.01 17.26
N GLN A 245 -38.37 -19.54 18.50
CA GLN A 245 -37.25 -18.67 18.82
C GLN A 245 -35.89 -19.32 18.52
N THR A 246 -35.78 -20.64 18.70
CA THR A 246 -34.56 -21.38 18.36
C THR A 246 -34.31 -21.38 16.85
N VAL A 247 -35.35 -21.59 16.05
CA VAL A 247 -35.27 -21.49 14.57
C VAL A 247 -34.99 -20.04 14.14
N SER A 248 -35.58 -19.05 14.79
CA SER A 248 -35.31 -17.63 14.54
C SER A 248 -33.84 -17.28 14.80
N LYS A 249 -33.27 -17.77 15.91
CA LYS A 249 -31.85 -17.59 16.22
C LYS A 249 -30.91 -18.28 15.23
N LEU A 250 -31.32 -19.42 14.66
CA LEU A 250 -30.55 -20.11 13.62
C LEU A 250 -30.57 -19.35 12.29
N ILE A 251 -31.66 -18.66 11.98
CA ILE A 251 -31.79 -17.83 10.77
C ILE A 251 -31.03 -16.50 10.95
N GLU A 252 -31.18 -15.84 12.10
CA GLU A 252 -30.45 -14.61 12.48
C GLU A 252 -28.94 -14.86 12.67
N GLY A 253 -28.56 -16.05 13.13
CA GLY A 253 -27.17 -16.48 13.24
C GLY A 253 -26.47 -16.67 11.89
N GLY A 254 -27.21 -16.55 10.78
CA GLY A 254 -26.73 -16.79 9.44
C GLY A 254 -26.62 -18.29 9.18
N VAL A 255 -27.32 -18.75 8.14
CA VAL A 255 -27.05 -20.07 7.55
C VAL A 255 -25.56 -20.12 7.23
N GLU A 256 -24.81 -21.00 7.89
CA GLU A 256 -23.43 -21.32 7.54
C GLU A 256 -23.38 -21.47 6.01
N PRO A 257 -22.52 -20.72 5.29
CA PRO A 257 -22.51 -20.78 3.85
C PRO A 257 -22.09 -22.18 3.44
N THR A 258 -23.06 -23.00 3.05
CA THR A 258 -22.85 -24.26 2.35
C THR A 258 -22.22 -23.91 1.01
N GLN A 259 -20.89 -23.97 0.96
CA GLN A 259 -20.08 -24.24 -0.22
C GLN A 259 -20.62 -23.65 -1.53
N THR A 260 -20.72 -22.33 -1.66
CA THR A 260 -20.68 -21.73 -2.99
C THR A 260 -20.20 -20.27 -2.90
N GLU A 261 -19.02 -20.03 -3.46
CA GLU A 261 -18.50 -18.72 -3.86
C GLU A 261 -18.24 -17.70 -2.74
N VAL A 262 -17.24 -17.98 -1.90
CA VAL A 262 -16.37 -16.91 -1.41
C VAL A 262 -14.98 -17.13 -1.98
N ILE A 263 -14.70 -16.29 -2.97
CA ILE A 263 -13.42 -15.80 -3.47
C ILE A 263 -12.22 -16.29 -2.65
N ARG A 264 -11.27 -16.91 -3.36
CA ARG A 264 -9.94 -17.38 -2.95
C ARG A 264 -9.14 -16.35 -2.13
N LEU A 265 -9.51 -16.17 -0.86
CA LEU A 265 -8.58 -15.86 0.20
C LEU A 265 -8.02 -17.18 0.68
N ASP A 266 -6.71 -17.20 0.88
CA ASP A 266 -5.88 -18.34 1.19
C ASP A 266 -6.59 -19.33 2.14
N GLU A 267 -6.80 -20.55 1.64
CA GLU A 267 -7.60 -21.59 2.30
C GLU A 267 -7.01 -21.97 3.69
N ALA A 268 -5.70 -21.72 3.86
CA ALA A 268 -4.99 -21.81 5.12
C ALA A 268 -5.42 -20.72 6.12
N ALA A 269 -5.42 -19.45 5.73
CA ALA A 269 -5.79 -18.33 6.61
C ALA A 269 -7.29 -18.38 6.99
N ALA A 270 -8.15 -18.76 6.05
CA ALA A 270 -9.57 -18.93 6.33
C ALA A 270 -9.85 -20.13 7.26
N GLY A 271 -9.08 -21.22 7.13
CA GLY A 271 -9.15 -22.37 8.02
C GLY A 271 -8.71 -22.04 9.45
N GLU A 272 -7.64 -21.26 9.59
CA GLU A 272 -7.09 -20.86 10.88
C GLU A 272 -8.01 -19.86 11.62
N ILE A 273 -8.61 -18.90 10.90
CA ILE A 273 -9.63 -18.00 11.49
C ILE A 273 -10.85 -18.78 11.99
N ARG A 274 -11.27 -19.84 11.29
CA ARG A 274 -12.36 -20.72 11.76
C ARG A 274 -11.97 -21.48 13.03
N HIS A 275 -10.73 -21.99 13.09
CA HIS A 275 -10.23 -22.65 14.29
C HIS A 275 -10.20 -21.70 15.49
N LEU A 276 -9.71 -20.47 15.30
CA LEU A 276 -9.65 -19.46 16.37
C LEU A 276 -11.05 -19.10 16.89
N ARG A 277 -12.04 -18.98 15.99
CA ARG A 277 -13.44 -18.72 16.37
C ARG A 277 -14.06 -19.89 17.12
N ALA A 278 -13.79 -21.13 16.71
CA ALA A 278 -14.28 -22.32 17.39
C ALA A 278 -13.71 -22.44 18.81
N VAL A 279 -12.40 -22.17 18.97
CA VAL A 279 -11.73 -22.18 20.28
C VAL A 279 -12.26 -21.05 21.17
N ALA A 280 -12.49 -19.86 20.63
CA ALA A 280 -13.07 -18.75 21.38
C ALA A 280 -14.49 -19.08 21.88
N ALA A 281 -15.33 -19.69 21.04
CA ALA A 281 -16.67 -20.11 21.42
C ALA A 281 -16.66 -21.16 22.55
N ASP A 282 -15.76 -22.15 22.48
CA ASP A 282 -15.63 -23.18 23.51
C ASP A 282 -15.12 -22.58 24.85
N GLN A 283 -14.20 -21.62 24.80
CA GLN A 283 -13.74 -20.90 25.99
C GLN A 283 -14.84 -20.06 26.63
N HIS A 284 -15.66 -19.36 25.84
CA HIS A 284 -16.79 -18.61 26.38
C HIS A 284 -17.80 -19.52 27.08
N LYS A 285 -18.05 -20.71 26.52
CA LYS A 285 -18.90 -21.72 27.14
C LYS A 285 -18.34 -22.22 28.47
N ILE A 286 -17.03 -22.47 28.56
CA ILE A 286 -16.35 -22.87 29.81
C ILE A 286 -16.45 -21.77 30.88
N ILE A 287 -16.27 -20.50 30.48
CA ILE A 287 -16.39 -19.36 31.38
C ILE A 287 -17.82 -19.23 31.90
N GLU A 288 -18.82 -19.37 31.04
CA GLU A 288 -20.23 -19.30 31.41
C GLU A 288 -20.61 -20.43 32.38
N ASP A 289 -20.10 -21.65 32.16
CA ASP A 289 -20.29 -22.80 33.06
C ASP A 289 -19.60 -22.58 34.43
N LEU A 290 -18.40 -21.99 34.45
CA LEU A 290 -17.68 -21.65 35.69
C LEU A 290 -18.36 -20.49 36.44
N GLN A 291 -18.88 -19.49 35.74
CA GLN A 291 -19.67 -18.40 36.32
C GLN A 291 -20.97 -18.92 36.92
N ARG A 292 -21.64 -19.86 36.24
CA ARG A 292 -22.85 -20.52 36.76
C ARG A 292 -22.53 -21.33 38.02
N ARG A 293 -21.43 -22.11 38.02
CA ARG A 293 -20.96 -22.83 39.20
C ARG A 293 -20.58 -21.91 40.36
N LEU A 294 -20.04 -20.71 40.08
CA LEU A 294 -19.76 -19.69 41.10
C LEU A 294 -21.06 -19.17 41.75
N GLN A 295 -22.11 -18.97 40.95
CA GLN A 295 -23.43 -18.53 41.43
C GLN A 295 -24.15 -19.63 42.22
N GLU A 296 -23.99 -20.89 41.82
CA GLU A 296 -24.59 -22.06 42.47
C GLU A 296 -23.81 -22.53 43.72
N ALA A 297 -22.54 -22.14 43.88
CA ALA A 297 -21.69 -22.56 45.00
C ALA A 297 -22.15 -21.94 46.34
N GLN A 298 -22.63 -22.80 47.24
CA GLN A 298 -23.12 -22.44 48.57
C GLN A 298 -22.06 -22.60 49.67
N SER A 299 -21.01 -23.40 49.43
CA SER A 299 -19.91 -23.60 50.37
C SER A 299 -18.67 -22.76 50.02
N GLU A 300 -17.90 -22.38 51.04
CA GLU A 300 -16.67 -21.61 50.87
C GLU A 300 -15.58 -22.42 50.13
N GLU A 301 -15.52 -23.73 50.36
CA GLU A 301 -14.63 -24.65 49.64
C GLU A 301 -14.94 -24.73 48.14
N GLU A 302 -16.21 -24.86 47.75
CA GLU A 302 -16.61 -24.87 46.33
C GLU A 302 -16.32 -23.54 45.65
N ARG A 303 -16.51 -22.40 46.35
CA ARG A 303 -16.14 -21.08 45.82
C ARG A 303 -14.64 -20.98 45.57
N THR A 304 -13.80 -21.46 46.49
CA THR A 304 -12.34 -21.46 46.26
C THR A 304 -11.91 -22.37 45.10
N ALA A 305 -12.58 -23.52 44.92
CA ALA A 305 -12.34 -24.42 43.80
C ALA A 305 -12.73 -23.77 42.45
N VAL A 306 -13.84 -23.04 42.39
CA VAL A 306 -14.25 -22.32 41.17
C VAL A 306 -13.33 -21.13 40.87
N VAL A 307 -12.92 -20.38 41.90
CA VAL A 307 -11.98 -19.25 41.73
C VAL A 307 -10.61 -19.72 41.23
N THR A 308 -10.10 -20.84 41.74
CA THR A 308 -8.85 -21.43 41.24
C THR A 308 -8.99 -21.94 39.80
N GLY A 309 -10.14 -22.50 39.43
CA GLY A 309 -10.47 -22.85 38.04
C GLY A 309 -10.51 -21.63 37.10
N LEU A 310 -11.15 -20.55 37.52
CA LEU A 310 -11.18 -19.28 36.77
C LEU A 310 -9.79 -18.66 36.62
N GLN A 311 -8.95 -18.73 37.67
CA GLN A 311 -7.55 -18.27 37.59
C GLN A 311 -6.72 -19.08 36.59
N GLN A 312 -6.93 -20.39 36.52
CA GLN A 312 -6.26 -21.25 35.54
C GLN A 312 -6.71 -20.91 34.11
N GLU A 313 -8.00 -20.67 33.90
CA GLU A 313 -8.53 -20.34 32.58
C GLU A 313 -8.10 -18.95 32.12
N LEU A 314 -8.04 -17.97 33.03
CA LEU A 314 -7.48 -16.64 32.76
C LEU A 314 -6.00 -16.72 32.40
N HIS A 315 -5.23 -17.58 33.08
CA HIS A 315 -3.83 -17.80 32.72
C HIS A 315 -3.67 -18.43 31.32
N LYS A 316 -4.53 -19.39 30.96
CA LYS A 316 -4.56 -19.92 29.59
C LYS A 316 -4.91 -18.84 28.56
N GLN A 317 -5.92 -18.00 28.83
CA GLN A 317 -6.27 -16.89 27.94
C GLN A 317 -5.13 -15.89 27.77
N THR A 318 -4.42 -15.57 28.85
CA THR A 318 -3.25 -14.68 28.79
C THR A 318 -2.17 -15.25 27.86
N ARG A 319 -1.92 -16.56 27.96
CA ARG A 319 -0.97 -17.26 27.08
C ARG A 319 -1.45 -17.29 25.63
N PHE A 320 -2.74 -17.56 25.39
CA PHE A 320 -3.30 -17.52 24.04
C PHE A 320 -3.22 -16.14 23.40
N ILE A 321 -3.44 -15.07 24.16
CA ILE A 321 -3.29 -13.70 23.66
C ILE A 321 -1.83 -13.43 23.28
N GLN A 322 -0.85 -13.85 24.09
CA GLN A 322 0.57 -13.71 23.77
C GLN A 322 0.98 -14.51 22.51
N GLU A 323 0.46 -15.73 22.37
CA GLU A 323 0.69 -16.57 21.19
C GLU A 323 0.05 -15.94 19.94
N ALA A 324 -1.16 -15.38 20.07
CA ALA A 324 -1.84 -14.66 19.00
C ALA A 324 -1.12 -13.35 18.61
N GLU A 325 -0.64 -12.57 19.58
CA GLU A 325 0.18 -11.38 19.34
C GLU A 325 1.46 -11.73 18.57
N THR A 326 2.12 -12.83 18.93
CA THR A 326 3.32 -13.30 18.24
C THR A 326 3.00 -13.75 16.81
N CYS A 327 1.88 -14.44 16.60
CA CYS A 327 1.43 -14.86 15.27
C CYS A 327 1.06 -13.65 14.39
N ILE A 328 0.34 -12.67 14.94
CA ILE A 328 0.00 -11.43 14.24
C ILE A 328 1.27 -10.69 13.84
N GLN A 329 2.24 -10.57 14.74
CA GLN A 329 3.51 -9.92 14.45
C GLN A 329 4.26 -10.63 13.30
N LEU A 330 4.24 -11.97 13.26
CA LEU A 330 4.84 -12.74 12.18
C LEU A 330 4.11 -12.54 10.84
N MET A 331 2.77 -12.48 10.85
CA MET A 331 1.98 -12.14 9.66
C MET A 331 2.23 -10.69 9.19
N GLU A 332 2.39 -9.74 10.11
CA GLU A 332 2.73 -8.35 9.79
C GLU A 332 4.12 -8.25 9.16
N ASP A 333 5.10 -8.99 9.67
CA ASP A 333 6.43 -9.07 9.09
C ASP A 333 6.42 -9.72 7.69
N GLU A 334 5.64 -10.79 7.49
CA GLU A 334 5.43 -11.41 6.18
C GLU A 334 4.76 -10.47 5.19
N LEU A 335 3.73 -9.74 5.61
CA LEU A 335 3.07 -8.71 4.81
C LEU A 335 4.04 -7.58 4.42
N HIS A 336 4.87 -7.14 5.37
CA HIS A 336 5.87 -6.10 5.12
C HIS A 336 6.93 -6.56 4.11
N ASN A 337 7.37 -7.83 4.20
CA ASN A 337 8.29 -8.41 3.24
C ASN A 337 7.66 -8.55 1.85
N ALA A 338 6.41 -9.03 1.75
CA ALA A 338 5.70 -9.11 0.48
C ALA A 338 5.52 -7.73 -0.17
N ASN A 339 5.20 -6.70 0.61
CA ASN A 339 5.12 -5.33 0.11
C ASN A 339 6.46 -4.80 -0.41
N ARG A 340 7.56 -5.10 0.28
CA ARG A 340 8.92 -4.79 -0.20
C ARG A 340 9.24 -5.48 -1.52
N GLU A 341 8.87 -6.75 -1.67
CA GLU A 341 9.06 -7.48 -2.93
C GLU A 341 8.25 -6.85 -4.07
N ILE A 342 7.00 -6.46 -3.82
CA ILE A 342 6.17 -5.75 -4.80
C ILE A 342 6.81 -4.43 -5.21
N GLU A 343 7.36 -3.67 -4.26
CA GLU A 343 8.02 -2.40 -4.55
C GLU A 343 9.31 -2.59 -5.36
N GLN A 344 10.09 -3.64 -5.07
CA GLN A 344 11.25 -4.04 -5.89
C GLN A 344 10.84 -4.50 -7.29
N LEU A 345 9.73 -5.20 -7.44
CA LEU A 345 9.22 -5.61 -8.76
C LEU A 345 8.71 -4.41 -9.55
N LYS A 346 8.03 -3.47 -8.90
CA LYS A 346 7.61 -2.21 -9.53
C LYS A 346 8.79 -1.37 -9.99
N SER A 347 9.85 -1.26 -9.19
CA SER A 347 11.05 -0.52 -9.62
C SER A 347 11.75 -1.20 -10.80
N LYS A 348 11.83 -2.53 -10.82
CA LYS A 348 12.32 -3.30 -11.98
C LYS A 348 11.42 -3.17 -13.21
N ALA A 349 10.10 -3.11 -13.03
CA ALA A 349 9.17 -2.87 -14.13
C ALA A 349 9.36 -1.46 -14.73
N ASN A 350 9.64 -0.46 -13.90
CA ASN A 350 9.90 0.91 -14.34
C ASN A 350 11.23 1.07 -15.11
N THR A 351 12.23 0.22 -14.88
CA THR A 351 13.50 0.24 -15.65
C THR A 351 13.44 -0.54 -16.97
N LEU A 352 12.40 -1.37 -17.15
CA LEU A 352 12.19 -2.20 -18.34
C LEU A 352 12.05 -1.39 -19.65
N PRO A 353 11.34 -0.24 -19.69
CA PRO A 353 11.29 0.63 -20.86
C PRO A 353 12.66 1.18 -21.26
N GLN A 354 13.49 1.57 -20.28
CA GLN A 354 14.84 2.06 -20.52
C GLN A 354 15.73 0.96 -21.09
N LEU A 355 15.71 -0.24 -20.49
CA LEU A 355 16.41 -1.41 -21.02
C LEU A 355 15.95 -1.77 -22.44
N LYS A 356 14.66 -1.63 -22.75
CA LYS A 356 14.11 -1.85 -24.09
C LYS A 356 14.62 -0.81 -25.09
N ALA A 357 14.75 0.45 -24.67
CA ALA A 357 15.32 1.52 -25.50
C ALA A 357 16.82 1.27 -25.77
N GLU A 358 17.59 0.92 -24.74
CA GLU A 358 19.02 0.57 -24.86
C GLU A 358 19.23 -0.68 -25.74
N LEU A 359 18.35 -1.69 -25.63
CA LEU A 359 18.39 -2.88 -26.49
C LEU A 359 18.10 -2.54 -27.96
N LYS A 360 17.21 -1.57 -28.21
CA LYS A 360 16.91 -1.10 -29.56
C LYS A 360 18.10 -0.32 -30.13
N GLU A 361 18.67 0.59 -29.36
CA GLU A 361 19.84 1.39 -29.77
C GLU A 361 21.04 0.48 -30.08
N THR A 362 21.34 -0.49 -29.21
CA THR A 362 22.42 -1.46 -29.44
C THR A 362 22.17 -2.33 -30.67
N ARG A 363 20.92 -2.66 -30.98
CA ARG A 363 20.55 -3.37 -32.21
C ARG A 363 20.78 -2.48 -33.45
N ASP A 364 20.34 -1.23 -33.42
CA ASP A 364 20.51 -0.30 -34.53
C ASP A 364 22.01 -0.03 -34.79
N LEU A 365 22.81 0.13 -33.74
CA LEU A 365 24.26 0.23 -33.83
C LEU A 365 24.90 -1.03 -34.43
N LYS A 366 24.45 -2.21 -34.01
CA LYS A 366 24.93 -3.48 -34.57
C LYS A 366 24.68 -3.55 -36.07
N ASP A 367 23.48 -3.20 -36.52
CA ASP A 367 23.10 -3.21 -37.94
C ASP A 367 23.96 -2.19 -38.74
N GLU A 368 24.26 -1.03 -38.15
CA GLU A 368 25.17 -0.04 -38.75
C GLU A 368 26.61 -0.56 -38.86
N TYR A 369 27.13 -1.23 -37.82
CA TYR A 369 28.45 -1.85 -37.85
C TYR A 369 28.53 -3.00 -38.88
N GLU A 370 27.49 -3.82 -38.98
CA GLU A 370 27.40 -4.85 -40.01
C GLU A 370 27.45 -4.23 -41.41
N LEU A 371 26.69 -3.15 -41.65
CA LEU A 371 26.70 -2.45 -42.93
C LEU A 371 28.09 -1.87 -43.26
N LYS A 372 28.74 -1.21 -42.29
CA LYS A 372 30.12 -0.70 -42.42
C LYS A 372 31.11 -1.83 -42.73
N MET A 373 30.97 -2.97 -42.05
CA MET A 373 31.82 -4.14 -42.28
C MET A 373 31.60 -4.70 -43.70
N TYR A 374 30.36 -4.79 -44.18
CA TYR A 374 30.08 -5.18 -45.57
C TYR A 374 30.69 -4.20 -46.57
N ALA A 375 30.54 -2.89 -46.36
CA ALA A 375 31.14 -1.87 -47.21
C ALA A 375 32.67 -2.02 -47.29
N LEU A 376 33.34 -2.07 -46.13
CA LEU A 376 34.80 -2.25 -46.05
C LEU A 376 35.27 -3.57 -46.66
N LYS A 377 34.48 -4.64 -46.52
CA LYS A 377 34.79 -5.94 -47.14
C LYS A 377 34.69 -5.86 -48.65
N THR A 378 33.64 -5.22 -49.19
CA THR A 378 33.51 -5.04 -50.65
C THR A 378 34.56 -4.09 -51.22
N GLU A 379 34.97 -3.08 -50.46
CA GLU A 379 36.06 -2.20 -50.86
C GLU A 379 37.39 -2.95 -50.86
N ASN A 380 37.68 -3.74 -49.81
CA ASN A 380 38.86 -4.59 -49.78
C ASN A 380 38.90 -5.61 -50.92
N THR A 381 37.77 -6.22 -51.30
CA THR A 381 37.74 -7.13 -52.46
C THR A 381 37.97 -6.38 -53.76
N LYS A 382 37.38 -5.18 -53.94
CA LYS A 382 37.63 -4.31 -55.10
C LYS A 382 39.10 -3.87 -55.18
N LEU A 383 39.68 -3.42 -54.07
CA LEU A 383 41.08 -3.01 -53.97
C LEU A 383 42.01 -4.18 -54.24
N ASN A 384 41.77 -5.35 -53.66
CA ASN A 384 42.54 -6.56 -53.97
C ASN A 384 42.42 -6.97 -55.44
N LYS A 385 41.24 -6.82 -56.04
CA LYS A 385 41.06 -7.09 -57.48
C LYS A 385 41.86 -6.10 -58.32
N ARG A 386 41.78 -4.80 -58.03
CA ARG A 386 42.59 -3.75 -58.68
C ARG A 386 44.09 -3.98 -58.51
N LEU A 387 44.53 -4.41 -57.33
CA LEU A 387 45.93 -4.68 -57.05
C LEU A 387 46.43 -5.91 -57.82
N LYS A 388 45.60 -6.95 -57.95
CA LYS A 388 45.91 -8.12 -58.82
C LYS A 388 45.90 -7.76 -60.30
N GLU A 389 44.96 -6.94 -60.75
CA GLU A 389 44.90 -6.45 -62.13
C GLU A 389 46.13 -5.56 -62.43
N SER A 390 46.49 -4.65 -61.52
CA SER A 390 47.67 -3.78 -61.61
C SER A 390 49.00 -4.54 -61.47
N ASN A 391 49.04 -5.71 -60.83
CA ASN A 391 50.23 -6.57 -60.83
C ASN A 391 50.36 -7.40 -62.11
N ASN A 392 49.27 -7.59 -62.85
CA ASN A 392 49.24 -8.34 -64.11
C ASN A 392 49.39 -7.45 -65.35
N THR A 393 49.11 -6.15 -65.24
CA THR A 393 49.44 -5.15 -66.26
C THR A 393 50.75 -4.45 -65.88
N SER A 394 51.78 -4.58 -66.73
CA SER A 394 52.92 -3.66 -66.70
C SER A 394 52.37 -2.24 -66.75
N ILE A 395 52.58 -1.46 -65.69
CA ILE A 395 52.08 -0.09 -65.53
C ILE A 395 52.43 0.72 -66.78
N ASP A 396 51.42 1.06 -67.57
CA ASP A 396 51.57 2.03 -68.64
C ASP A 396 51.66 3.42 -68.00
N MET A 397 52.89 3.88 -67.77
CA MET A 397 53.21 5.17 -67.10
C MET A 397 52.47 6.36 -67.73
N ALA A 398 52.02 6.23 -68.99
CA ALA A 398 51.19 7.22 -69.66
C ALA A 398 49.80 7.36 -69.00
N GLN A 399 49.11 6.26 -68.72
CA GLN A 399 47.79 6.28 -68.07
C GLN A 399 47.85 6.77 -66.63
N LEU A 400 48.94 6.46 -65.91
CA LEU A 400 49.16 6.95 -64.55
C LEU A 400 49.33 8.47 -64.51
N ASN A 401 50.04 9.04 -65.49
CA ASN A 401 50.22 10.49 -65.61
C ASN A 401 48.92 11.20 -66.05
N GLU A 402 48.12 10.57 -66.90
CA GLU A 402 46.82 11.11 -67.31
C GLU A 402 45.80 11.10 -66.15
N MET A 403 45.76 10.03 -65.37
CA MET A 403 44.94 9.94 -64.15
C MET A 403 45.39 10.95 -63.09
N LYS A 404 46.70 11.17 -62.90
CA LYS A 404 47.22 12.21 -62.01
C LYS A 404 46.81 13.62 -62.45
N LYS A 405 46.82 13.88 -63.75
CA LYS A 405 46.38 15.16 -64.30
C LYS A 405 44.88 15.38 -64.06
N GLN A 406 44.05 14.36 -64.30
CA GLN A 406 42.61 14.42 -64.01
C GLN A 406 42.32 14.61 -62.51
N LEU A 407 43.12 14.01 -61.62
CA LEU A 407 43.01 14.22 -60.17
C LEU A 407 43.32 15.67 -59.79
N ALA A 408 44.39 16.25 -60.35
CA ALA A 408 44.73 17.66 -60.12
C ALA A 408 43.66 18.62 -60.67
N ASP A 409 43.08 18.30 -61.82
CA ASP A 409 41.97 19.08 -62.41
C ASP A 409 40.69 18.97 -61.54
N MET A 410 40.44 17.81 -60.92
CA MET A 410 39.31 17.65 -59.99
C MET A 410 39.54 18.35 -58.65
N GLU A 411 40.76 18.31 -58.10
CA GLU A 411 41.11 19.04 -56.87
C GLU A 411 40.98 20.56 -57.04
N THR A 412 41.41 21.09 -58.19
CA THR A 412 41.22 22.52 -58.51
C THR A 412 39.74 22.89 -58.68
N GLN A 413 38.92 22.01 -59.28
CA GLN A 413 37.48 22.21 -59.34
C GLN A 413 36.83 22.19 -57.95
N TYR A 414 37.22 21.26 -57.08
CA TYR A 414 36.74 21.20 -55.70
C TYR A 414 37.13 22.44 -54.90
N ALA A 415 38.39 22.89 -54.99
CA ALA A 415 38.85 24.11 -54.34
C ALA A 415 38.06 25.34 -54.82
N SER A 416 37.76 25.42 -56.12
CA SER A 416 36.94 26.52 -56.67
C SER A 416 35.46 26.46 -56.23
N LEU A 417 34.93 25.25 -56.00
CA LEU A 417 33.57 25.06 -55.49
C LEU A 417 33.49 25.39 -54.00
N GLU A 418 34.53 25.04 -53.25
CA GLU A 418 34.66 25.37 -51.83
C GLU A 418 34.79 26.89 -51.63
N GLU A 419 35.60 27.56 -52.46
CA GLU A 419 35.72 29.03 -52.45
C GLU A 419 34.37 29.69 -52.80
N LYS A 420 33.68 29.22 -53.84
CA LYS A 420 32.34 29.72 -54.19
C LYS A 420 31.30 29.46 -53.09
N TYR A 421 31.38 28.32 -52.42
CA TYR A 421 30.49 28.00 -51.29
C TYR A 421 30.79 28.89 -50.08
N LEU A 422 32.08 29.18 -49.82
CA LEU A 422 32.50 30.10 -48.77
C LEU A 422 32.00 31.52 -49.04
N ASP A 423 32.14 32.01 -50.28
CA ASP A 423 31.65 33.32 -50.71
C ASP A 423 30.11 33.43 -50.59
N LEU A 424 29.38 32.39 -50.99
CA LEU A 424 27.92 32.34 -50.84
C LEU A 424 27.48 32.35 -49.38
N LYS A 425 28.25 31.70 -48.49
CA LYS A 425 27.99 31.67 -47.05
C LYS A 425 28.37 32.98 -46.35
N LEU A 426 29.30 33.76 -46.90
CA LEU A 426 29.68 35.09 -46.40
C LEU A 426 28.74 36.20 -46.90
N GLN A 427 27.96 35.96 -47.97
CA GLN A 427 26.95 36.88 -48.50
C GLN A 427 25.54 36.70 -47.90
N GLN A 428 25.31 35.63 -47.12
CA GLN A 428 24.14 35.46 -46.24
C GLN A 428 24.49 35.88 -44.82
#